data_AF-A0A4Q6BS47-F1
#
_entry.id   AF-A0A4Q6BS47-F1
#
_cell.length_a   1.000
_cell.length_b   1.000
_cell.length_c   1.000
_cell.angle_alpha   90.00
_cell.angle_beta   90.00
_cell.angle_gamma   90.00
#
_symmetry.space_group_name_H-M   'P 1'
#
loop_
_entity.id
_entity.type
_entity.pdbx_description
1 polymer ?
#
loop_
_entity_poly.entity_id
_entity_poly.type
_entity_poly.pdbx_seq_one_letter_code
_entity_poly.pdbx_strand_id
1 'polypeptide(L)'
;LSELAKKTNETVVSRLIQSFLKTLPASLAEIRKAKASQDTEAMRAWAHQLKSSSASLGALELQALCSELEVAAESMEPAQKLETLTDELLKNGETVLENFRSQSRYV
;
A
#
# COMPACT_ATOMS: atom_id res chain seq x y z
N LEU A 1 31.70 -15.65 4.84
CA LEU A 1 30.26 -16.00 4.66
C LEU A 1 29.31 -14.89 5.14
N SER A 2 29.63 -14.16 6.22
CA SER A 2 28.84 -13.03 6.73
C SER A 2 28.69 -11.86 5.74
N GLU A 3 29.75 -11.46 5.05
CA GLU A 3 29.75 -10.34 4.08
C GLU A 3 28.88 -10.59 2.84
N LEU A 4 28.87 -11.83 2.32
CA LEU A 4 28.03 -12.21 1.17
C LEU A 4 26.54 -12.24 1.53
N ALA A 5 26.19 -12.74 2.73
CA ALA A 5 24.81 -12.75 3.21
C ALA A 5 24.28 -11.31 3.42
N LYS A 6 25.12 -10.42 3.93
CA LYS A 6 24.77 -9.00 4.16
C LYS A 6 24.51 -8.25 2.85
N LYS A 7 25.42 -8.34 1.87
CA LYS A 7 25.22 -7.75 0.53
C LYS A 7 24.02 -8.34 -0.22
N THR A 8 23.77 -9.64 -0.06
CA THR A 8 22.63 -10.30 -0.70
C THR A 8 21.31 -9.78 -0.13
N ASN A 9 21.22 -9.63 1.20
CA ASN A 9 20.04 -9.06 1.85
C ASN A 9 19.79 -7.60 1.45
N GLU A 10 20.83 -6.77 1.43
CA GLU A 10 20.73 -5.36 1.00
C GLU A 10 20.22 -5.25 -0.45
N THR A 11 20.68 -6.12 -1.35
CA THR A 11 20.26 -6.13 -2.76
C THR A 11 18.81 -6.60 -2.95
N VAL A 12 18.36 -7.56 -2.14
CA VAL A 12 16.96 -8.04 -2.18
C VAL A 12 16.01 -6.96 -1.65
N VAL A 13 16.35 -6.35 -0.51
CA VAL A 13 15.56 -5.27 0.10
C VAL A 13 15.45 -4.08 -0.85
N SER A 14 16.55 -3.65 -1.48
CA SER A 14 16.52 -2.56 -2.47
C SER A 14 15.59 -2.86 -3.65
N ARG A 15 15.61 -4.10 -4.18
CA ARG A 15 14.70 -4.51 -5.27
C ARG A 15 13.23 -4.52 -4.83
N LEU A 16 12.94 -4.96 -3.61
CA LEU A 16 11.58 -4.93 -3.07
C LEU A 16 11.06 -3.49 -2.93
N ILE A 17 11.89 -2.59 -2.38
CA ILE A 17 11.56 -1.16 -2.26
C ILE A 17 11.29 -0.56 -3.64
N GLN A 18 12.17 -0.81 -4.61
CA GLN A 18 11.97 -0.29 -5.98
C GLN A 18 10.71 -0.84 -6.64
N SER A 19 10.40 -2.13 -6.44
CA SER A 19 9.18 -2.73 -6.97
C SER A 19 7.95 -2.06 -6.38
N PHE A 20 7.93 -1.88 -5.06
CA PHE A 20 6.82 -1.22 -4.37
C PHE A 20 6.65 0.24 -4.75
N LEU A 21 7.75 0.99 -4.87
CA LEU A 21 7.71 2.38 -5.34
C LEU A 21 7.14 2.53 -6.75
N LYS A 22 7.21 1.47 -7.57
CA LYS A 22 6.57 1.42 -8.89
C LYS A 22 5.11 1.02 -8.83
N THR A 23 4.74 0.09 -7.95
CA THR A 23 3.37 -0.45 -7.88
C THR A 23 2.43 0.41 -7.05
N LEU A 24 2.90 0.96 -5.93
CA LEU A 24 2.09 1.75 -5.00
C LEU A 24 1.36 2.92 -5.68
N PRO A 25 1.99 3.77 -6.52
CA PRO A 25 1.28 4.86 -7.18
C PRO A 25 0.13 4.39 -8.07
N ALA A 26 0.33 3.27 -8.79
CA ALA A 26 -0.71 2.69 -9.65
C ALA A 26 -1.87 2.13 -8.81
N SER A 27 -1.57 1.42 -7.71
CA SER A 27 -2.59 0.93 -6.79
C SER A 27 -3.41 2.06 -6.17
N LEU A 28 -2.77 3.16 -5.73
CA LEU A 28 -3.49 4.32 -5.18
C LEU A 28 -4.38 5.00 -6.24
N ALA A 29 -3.93 5.05 -7.50
CA ALA A 29 -4.75 5.61 -8.58
C ALA A 29 -6.01 4.77 -8.84
N GLU A 30 -5.89 3.44 -8.83
CA GLU A 30 -7.02 2.54 -9.01
C GLU A 30 -7.99 2.57 -7.82
N ILE A 31 -7.48 2.66 -6.59
CA ILE A 31 -8.33 2.85 -5.39
C ILE A 31 -9.10 4.17 -5.48
N ARG A 32 -8.45 5.25 -5.93
CA ARG A 32 -9.11 6.56 -6.13
C ARG A 32 -10.21 6.48 -7.19
N LYS A 33 -9.98 5.72 -8.26
CA LYS A 33 -10.97 5.48 -9.31
C LYS A 33 -12.15 4.68 -8.78
N ALA A 34 -11.89 3.58 -8.06
CA ALA A 34 -12.93 2.78 -7.41
C ALA A 34 -13.77 3.62 -6.43
N LYS A 35 -13.14 4.55 -5.70
CA LYS A 35 -13.84 5.54 -4.89
C LYS A 35 -14.75 6.44 -5.69
N ALA A 36 -14.24 7.05 -6.76
CA ALA A 36 -15.03 7.96 -7.59
C ALA A 36 -16.25 7.27 -8.25
N SER A 37 -16.17 5.96 -8.52
CA SER A 37 -17.27 5.17 -9.06
C SER A 37 -18.13 4.45 -8.01
N GLN A 38 -17.83 4.62 -6.71
CA GLN A 38 -18.46 3.87 -5.61
C GLN A 38 -18.42 2.34 -5.81
N ASP A 39 -17.35 1.84 -6.42
CA ASP A 39 -17.16 0.42 -6.70
C ASP A 39 -16.51 -0.27 -5.50
N THR A 40 -17.35 -0.72 -4.56
CA THR A 40 -16.92 -1.37 -3.32
C THR A 40 -16.09 -2.63 -3.56
N GLU A 41 -16.39 -3.41 -4.60
CA GLU A 41 -15.63 -4.63 -4.90
C GLU A 41 -14.24 -4.28 -5.45
N ALA A 42 -14.14 -3.26 -6.30
CA ALA A 42 -12.85 -2.77 -6.76
C ALA A 42 -12.02 -2.19 -5.60
N MET A 43 -12.63 -1.43 -4.67
CA MET A 43 -11.93 -0.96 -3.46
C MET A 43 -11.34 -2.13 -2.68
N ARG A 44 -12.15 -3.18 -2.44
CA ARG A 44 -11.74 -4.39 -1.73
C ARG A 44 -10.59 -5.10 -2.42
N ALA A 45 -10.71 -5.33 -3.73
CA ALA A 45 -9.70 -6.04 -4.51
C ALA A 45 -8.34 -5.31 -4.52
N TRP A 46 -8.36 -3.98 -4.70
CA TRP A 46 -7.13 -3.19 -4.70
C TRP A 46 -6.54 -3.05 -3.29
N ALA A 47 -7.36 -2.95 -2.25
CA ALA A 47 -6.91 -3.00 -0.87
C ALA A 47 -6.20 -4.34 -0.57
N HIS A 48 -6.77 -5.46 -0.98
CA HIS A 48 -6.18 -6.79 -0.84
C HIS A 48 -4.80 -6.90 -1.50
N GLN A 49 -4.68 -6.46 -2.74
CA GLN A 49 -3.41 -6.46 -3.46
C GLN A 49 -2.36 -5.56 -2.78
N LEU A 50 -2.80 -4.39 -2.29
CA LEU A 50 -1.91 -3.43 -1.64
C LEU A 50 -1.47 -3.89 -0.24
N LYS A 51 -2.30 -4.63 0.49
CA LYS A 51 -2.01 -5.20 1.80
C LYS A 51 -0.77 -6.08 1.80
N SER A 52 -0.69 -7.05 0.87
CA SER A 52 0.47 -7.94 0.75
C SER A 52 1.75 -7.19 0.38
N SER A 53 1.63 -6.19 -0.49
CA SER A 53 2.75 -5.35 -0.91
C SER A 53 3.27 -4.49 0.24
N SER A 54 2.37 -3.94 1.05
CA SER A 54 2.69 -3.10 2.22
C SER A 54 3.32 -3.91 3.36
N ALA A 55 2.81 -5.10 3.63
CA ALA A 55 3.35 -6.02 4.64
C ALA A 55 4.81 -6.41 4.33
N SER A 56 5.11 -6.65 3.05
CA SER A 56 6.45 -7.07 2.59
C SER A 56 7.54 -6.03 2.83
N LEU A 57 7.17 -4.77 3.09
CA LEU A 57 8.08 -3.65 3.32
C LEU A 57 7.94 -3.01 4.71
N GLY A 58 7.11 -3.59 5.58
CA GLY A 58 6.88 -3.06 6.92
C GLY A 58 6.07 -1.76 6.94
N ALA A 59 5.30 -1.44 5.90
CA ALA A 59 4.33 -0.35 5.91
C ALA A 59 3.07 -0.78 6.69
N LEU A 60 3.23 -0.98 8.01
CA LEU A 60 2.26 -1.63 8.88
C LEU A 60 0.94 -0.86 8.98
N GLU A 61 0.98 0.47 9.01
CA GLU A 61 -0.22 1.31 9.06
C GLU A 61 -1.01 1.22 7.75
N LEU A 62 -0.33 1.29 6.59
CA LEU A 62 -0.96 1.11 5.29
C LEU A 62 -1.57 -0.29 5.15
N GLN A 63 -0.87 -1.32 5.64
CA GLN A 63 -1.37 -2.69 5.68
C GLN A 63 -2.64 -2.81 6.54
N ALA A 64 -2.69 -2.15 7.70
CA ALA A 64 -3.85 -2.15 8.59
C ALA A 64 -5.06 -1.49 7.91
N LEU A 65 -4.88 -0.31 7.33
CA LEU A 65 -5.93 0.40 6.58
C LEU A 65 -6.46 -0.43 5.40
N CYS A 66 -5.59 -1.13 4.67
CA CYS A 66 -6.03 -2.04 3.61
C CYS A 66 -6.91 -3.17 4.18
N SER A 67 -6.51 -3.76 5.31
CA SER A 67 -7.27 -4.83 5.95
C SER A 67 -8.61 -4.35 6.47
N GLU A 68 -8.68 -3.14 7.02
CA GLU A 68 -9.93 -2.55 7.50
C GLU A 68 -10.89 -2.24 6.35
N LEU A 69 -10.37 -1.70 5.24
CA LEU A 69 -11.16 -1.47 4.03
C LEU A 69 -11.69 -2.77 3.42
N GLU A 70 -10.87 -3.83 3.36
CA GLU A 70 -11.31 -5.16 2.92
C GLU A 70 -12.49 -5.67 3.76
N VAL A 71 -12.33 -5.68 5.09
CA VAL A 71 -13.36 -6.18 6.02
C VAL A 71 -14.64 -5.34 5.95
N ALA A 72 -14.50 -4.01 5.85
CA ALA A 72 -15.65 -3.11 5.74
C ALA A 72 -16.42 -3.35 4.43
N ALA A 73 -15.72 -3.58 3.32
CA ALA A 73 -16.33 -3.87 2.03
C ALA A 73 -17.05 -5.23 2.04
N GLU A 74 -16.43 -6.27 2.62
CA GLU A 74 -17.02 -7.62 2.75
C GLU A 74 -18.25 -7.63 3.65
N SER A 75 -18.22 -6.83 4.72
CA SER A 75 -19.31 -6.73 5.69
C SER A 75 -20.43 -5.81 5.24
N MET A 76 -20.35 -5.25 4.03
CA MET A 76 -21.30 -4.28 3.47
C MET A 76 -21.55 -3.09 4.42
N GLU A 77 -20.49 -2.59 5.04
CA GLU A 77 -20.54 -1.42 5.89
C GLU A 77 -21.05 -0.18 5.13
N PRO A 78 -21.58 0.84 5.84
CA PRO A 78 -22.08 2.05 5.20
C PRO A 78 -21.03 2.71 4.29
N ALA A 79 -21.48 3.22 3.14
CA ALA A 79 -20.63 3.88 2.15
C ALA A 79 -19.73 4.97 2.77
N GLN A 80 -20.26 5.74 3.73
CA GLN A 80 -19.49 6.76 4.46
C GLN A 80 -18.24 6.19 5.15
N LYS A 81 -18.32 4.98 5.73
CA LYS A 81 -17.18 4.33 6.39
C LYS A 81 -16.14 3.89 5.37
N LEU A 82 -16.58 3.32 4.24
CA LEU A 82 -15.71 2.94 3.13
C LEU A 82 -14.98 4.17 2.56
N GLU A 83 -15.67 5.28 2.40
CA GLU A 83 -15.09 6.54 1.91
C GLU A 83 -14.03 7.09 2.87
N THR A 84 -14.31 7.11 4.18
CA THR A 84 -13.34 7.56 5.20
C THR A 84 -12.10 6.68 5.21
N LEU A 85 -12.27 5.35 5.26
CA LEU A 85 -11.14 4.41 5.23
C LEU A 85 -10.32 4.54 3.94
N THR A 86 -10.99 4.76 2.80
CA THR A 86 -10.32 4.95 1.53
C THR A 86 -9.50 6.25 1.51
N ASP A 87 -10.01 7.35 2.07
CA ASP A 87 -9.26 8.60 2.17
C ASP A 87 -8.04 8.50 3.06
N GLU A 88 -8.17 7.84 4.21
CA GLU A 88 -7.07 7.59 5.13
C GLU A 88 -5.99 6.72 4.47
N LEU A 89 -6.40 5.64 3.77
CA LEU A 89 -5.51 4.78 3.00
C LEU A 89 -4.76 5.57 1.92
N LEU A 90 -5.47 6.38 1.13
CA LEU A 90 -4.85 7.17 0.06
C LEU A 90 -3.81 8.15 0.63
N LYS A 91 -4.15 8.86 1.71
CA LYS A 91 -3.25 9.79 2.38
C LYS A 91 -2.02 9.09 2.97
N ASN A 92 -2.21 7.94 3.63
CA ASN A 92 -1.09 7.17 4.19
C ASN A 92 -0.19 6.64 3.08
N GLY A 93 -0.76 6.13 1.99
CA GLY A 93 -0.02 5.67 0.81
C GLY A 93 0.83 6.76 0.17
N GLU A 94 0.30 7.98 0.04
CA GLU A 94 1.06 9.15 -0.44
C GLU A 94 2.22 9.49 0.50
N THR A 95 1.98 9.49 1.82
CA THR A 95 3.02 9.74 2.84
C THR A 95 4.14 8.70 2.77
N VAL A 96 3.78 7.42 2.61
CA VAL A 96 4.73 6.32 2.41
C VAL A 96 5.56 6.54 1.15
N LEU A 97 4.95 6.92 0.03
CA LEU A 97 5.67 7.23 -1.21
C LEU A 97 6.69 8.36 -1.03
N GLU A 98 6.30 9.43 -0.36
CA GLU A 98 7.19 10.58 -0.10
C GLU A 98 8.36 10.20 0.82
N ASN A 99 8.08 9.44 1.88
CA ASN A 99 9.09 8.96 2.81
C ASN A 99 10.14 8.10 2.09
N PHE A 100 9.71 7.12 1.29
CA PHE A 100 10.64 6.27 0.54
C PHE A 100 11.40 7.03 -0.57
N ARG A 101 10.75 7.99 -1.25
CA ARG A 101 11.43 8.83 -2.26
C ARG A 101 12.48 9.75 -1.66
N SER A 102 12.24 10.30 -0.47
CA SER A 102 13.21 11.16 0.23
C SER A 102 14.42 10.36 0.70
N GLN A 103 14.22 9.13 1.20
CA GLN A 103 15.30 8.24 1.61
C GLN A 103 16.12 7.71 0.42
N SER A 104 15.47 7.35 -0.69
CA SER A 104 16.15 6.87 -1.90
C SER A 104 16.96 7.96 -2.62
N ARG A 105 16.85 9.23 -2.20
CA ARG A 105 17.68 10.34 -2.69
C ARG A 105 19.05 10.43 -2.00
N TYR A 106 19.24 9.68 -0.91
CA TYR A 106 20.45 9.65 -0.08
C TYR A 106 21.21 8.30 -0.14
N VAL A 107 20.80 7.39 -1.03
CA VAL A 107 21.48 6.12 -1.32
C VAL A 107 21.96 6.12 -2.76
#